data_AF-A0A843YL07-F1
#
_entry.id   AF-A0A843YL07-F1
#
_cell.length_a   1.000
_cell.length_b   1.000
_cell.length_c   1.000
_cell.angle_alpha   90.00
_cell.angle_beta   90.00
_cell.angle_gamma   90.00
#
_symmetry.space_group_name_H-M   'P 1'
#
loop_
_entity.id
_entity.type
_entity.pdbx_description
1 polymer ?
#
loop_
_entity_poly.entity_id
_entity_poly.type
_entity_poly.pdbx_seq_one_letter_code
_entity_poly.pdbx_strand_id
1 'polypeptide(L)'
;MQITSTLQTSFSISSVSAVPKTQPVQYQQSSDAKIHEVKGRYDMTNISPREVDQAAQELVDAGAKDVVKIGALLLKGENWHAHTELMLADVKRETGIEIELPSFAPNQKRNLVAETQENIEYLKGIGKDTSHAEEFLAFLKSFHGESGSIHSASAGVAAVSEAALARQYTALN
;
A
#
# COMPACT_ATOMS: atom_id res chain seq x y z
N MET A 1 44.80 42.52 49.24
CA MET A 1 44.33 43.32 50.39
C MET A 1 42.81 43.25 50.41
N GLN A 2 42.23 43.16 51.59
CA GLN A 2 40.87 42.70 51.89
C GLN A 2 39.87 43.89 51.97
N ILE A 3 38.58 43.61 51.66
CA ILE A 3 37.29 44.26 52.07
C ILE A 3 37.06 45.74 51.65
N THR A 4 35.88 46.24 51.21
CA THR A 4 34.51 46.09 51.76
C THR A 4 33.44 46.77 50.87
N SER A 5 32.18 46.29 50.98
CA SER A 5 30.89 47.04 50.94
C SER A 5 30.32 47.49 49.56
N THR A 6 29.00 47.49 49.24
CA THR A 6 27.75 47.41 50.02
C THR A 6 26.55 47.02 49.10
N LEU A 7 25.46 46.55 49.73
CA LEU A 7 24.12 46.14 49.24
C LEU A 7 23.40 47.05 48.23
N GLN A 8 22.58 46.46 47.32
CA GLN A 8 21.16 46.84 47.22
C GLN A 8 20.28 45.81 46.47
N THR A 9 19.16 45.51 47.11
CA THR A 9 18.04 44.63 46.74
C THR A 9 17.25 45.18 45.56
N SER A 10 16.81 44.31 44.64
CA SER A 10 15.59 44.53 43.83
C SER A 10 15.06 43.19 43.33
N PHE A 11 13.99 42.72 43.96
CA PHE A 11 13.08 41.72 43.38
C PHE A 11 12.26 42.42 42.29
N SER A 12 12.23 41.87 41.09
CA SER A 12 11.16 42.14 40.13
C SER A 12 10.65 40.81 39.60
N ILE A 13 9.58 40.36 40.25
CA ILE A 13 8.70 39.31 39.73
C ILE A 13 7.82 40.05 38.73
N SER A 14 8.08 39.88 37.44
CA SER A 14 7.11 40.21 36.40
C SER A 14 6.72 38.92 35.71
N SER A 15 5.67 38.33 36.27
CA SER A 15 4.81 37.37 35.61
C SER A 15 4.26 37.98 34.32
N VAL A 16 4.73 37.51 33.18
CA VAL A 16 3.94 37.53 31.94
C VAL A 16 3.65 36.09 31.61
N SER A 17 2.45 35.66 31.99
CA SER A 17 1.81 34.46 31.47
C SER A 17 1.68 34.61 29.96
N ALA A 18 2.69 34.12 29.22
CA ALA A 18 2.51 33.81 27.83
C ALA A 18 1.57 32.61 27.77
N VAL A 19 0.29 32.88 27.52
CA VAL A 19 -0.68 31.86 27.10
C VAL A 19 -0.04 31.12 25.91
N PRO A 20 0.29 29.83 26.02
CA PRO A 20 0.74 29.09 24.85
C PRO A 20 -0.42 29.10 23.86
N LYS A 21 -0.21 29.77 22.72
CA LYS A 21 -1.10 29.64 21.56
C LYS A 21 -1.17 28.14 21.27
N THR A 22 -2.32 27.54 21.53
CA THR A 22 -2.65 26.17 21.16
C THR A 22 -2.56 26.09 19.65
N GLN A 23 -1.42 25.65 19.15
CA GLN A 23 -1.31 25.14 17.80
C GLN A 23 -2.34 24.00 17.68
N PRO A 24 -3.13 23.94 16.60
CA PRO A 24 -4.05 22.83 16.41
C PRO A 24 -3.23 21.56 16.40
N VAL A 25 -3.53 20.64 17.33
CA VAL A 25 -2.97 19.30 17.34
C VAL A 25 -3.38 18.69 16.01
N GLN A 26 -2.44 18.57 15.06
CA GLN A 26 -2.61 17.66 13.95
C GLN A 26 -2.67 16.27 14.57
N TYR A 27 -3.88 15.76 14.77
CA TYR A 27 -4.10 14.39 15.22
C TYR A 27 -3.48 13.49 14.16
N GLN A 28 -2.26 13.00 14.43
CA GLN A 28 -1.67 11.93 13.66
C GLN A 28 -2.63 10.74 13.79
N GLN A 29 -3.45 10.52 12.77
CA GLN A 29 -4.29 9.34 12.65
C GLN A 29 -3.39 8.11 12.86
N SER A 30 -3.76 7.24 13.80
CA SER A 30 -3.00 6.03 14.09
C SER A 30 -2.85 5.19 12.83
N SER A 31 -1.78 4.40 12.74
CA SER A 31 -1.56 3.47 11.62
C SER A 31 -2.80 2.61 11.37
N ASP A 32 -3.45 2.14 12.44
CA ASP A 32 -4.62 1.28 12.36
C ASP A 32 -5.82 1.99 11.74
N ALA A 33 -6.03 3.26 12.09
CA ALA A 33 -7.09 4.07 11.49
C ALA A 33 -6.81 4.37 10.01
N LYS A 34 -5.56 4.57 9.61
CA LYS A 34 -5.19 4.73 8.18
C LYS A 34 -5.38 3.43 7.40
N ILE A 35 -4.95 2.30 7.95
CA ILE A 35 -5.13 0.97 7.33
C ILE A 35 -6.61 0.65 7.16
N HIS A 36 -7.43 0.96 8.17
CA HIS A 36 -8.88 0.77 8.08
C HIS A 36 -9.49 1.62 6.97
N GLU A 37 -9.08 2.88 6.86
CA GLU A 37 -9.52 3.78 5.80
C GLU A 37 -9.14 3.27 4.40
N VAL A 38 -7.90 2.80 4.22
CA VAL A 38 -7.46 2.16 2.97
C VAL A 38 -8.38 0.98 2.62
N LYS A 39 -8.62 0.07 3.58
CA LYS A 39 -9.49 -1.09 3.38
C LYS A 39 -10.94 -0.74 3.06
N GLY A 40 -11.41 0.43 3.49
CA GLY A 40 -12.75 0.94 3.19
C GLY A 40 -12.89 1.56 1.80
N ARG A 41 -11.80 1.77 1.05
CA ARG A 41 -11.85 2.31 -0.32
C ARG A 41 -11.95 1.26 -1.42
N TYR A 42 -11.55 0.02 -1.15
CA TYR A 42 -11.42 -1.02 -2.17
C TYR A 42 -12.40 -2.16 -1.93
N ASP A 43 -13.10 -2.56 -3.00
CA ASP A 43 -14.02 -3.71 -3.01
C ASP A 43 -13.34 -4.89 -3.70
N MET A 44 -12.88 -5.87 -2.90
CA MET A 44 -12.17 -7.06 -3.42
C MET A 44 -13.06 -8.00 -4.26
N THR A 45 -14.37 -7.79 -4.28
CA THR A 45 -15.30 -8.55 -5.15
C THR A 45 -15.44 -7.93 -6.54
N ASN A 46 -14.98 -6.68 -6.71
CA ASN A 46 -15.06 -5.91 -7.93
C ASN A 46 -13.84 -5.00 -8.10
N ILE A 47 -12.66 -5.63 -8.21
CA ILE A 47 -11.37 -4.92 -8.27
C ILE A 47 -10.62 -5.25 -9.55
N SER A 48 -9.93 -4.26 -10.12
CA SER A 48 -9.02 -4.43 -11.24
C SER A 48 -7.59 -4.69 -10.74
N PRO A 49 -6.75 -5.40 -11.49
CA PRO A 49 -5.33 -5.55 -11.16
C PRO A 49 -4.60 -4.23 -10.83
N ARG A 50 -4.95 -3.13 -11.49
CA ARG A 50 -4.40 -1.80 -11.19
C ARG A 50 -4.76 -1.30 -9.79
N GLU A 51 -6.03 -1.43 -9.42
CA GLU A 51 -6.49 -1.04 -8.08
C GLU A 51 -5.92 -1.96 -6.99
N VAL A 52 -5.62 -3.22 -7.33
CA VAL A 52 -4.91 -4.13 -6.41
C VAL A 52 -3.53 -3.58 -6.06
N ASP A 53 -2.75 -3.16 -7.07
CA ASP A 53 -1.44 -2.53 -6.84
C ASP A 53 -1.58 -1.26 -6.01
N GLN A 54 -2.59 -0.43 -6.30
CA GLN A 54 -2.86 0.78 -5.54
C GLN A 54 -3.20 0.48 -4.07
N ALA A 55 -4.09 -0.49 -3.82
CA ALA A 55 -4.47 -0.90 -2.48
C ALA A 55 -3.27 -1.43 -1.68
N ALA A 56 -2.43 -2.25 -2.31
CA ALA A 56 -1.22 -2.78 -1.68
C ALA A 56 -0.23 -1.66 -1.30
N GLN A 57 0.02 -0.72 -2.20
CA GLN A 57 0.90 0.42 -1.93
C GLN A 57 0.34 1.31 -0.80
N GLU A 58 -0.95 1.64 -0.85
CA GLU A 58 -1.57 2.47 0.18
C GLU A 58 -1.59 1.79 1.56
N LEU A 59 -1.68 0.46 1.61
CA LEU A 59 -1.53 -0.30 2.86
C LEU A 59 -0.11 -0.18 3.43
N VAL A 60 0.91 -0.29 2.59
CA VAL A 60 2.31 -0.11 3.00
C VAL A 60 2.53 1.32 3.51
N ASP A 61 2.05 2.33 2.80
CA ASP A 61 2.18 3.74 3.18
C ASP A 61 1.42 4.07 4.48
N ALA A 62 0.31 3.36 4.74
CA ALA A 62 -0.43 3.44 5.99
C ALA A 62 0.28 2.73 7.18
N GLY A 63 1.35 1.99 6.91
CA GLY A 63 2.15 1.28 7.92
C GLY A 63 1.69 -0.15 8.20
N ALA A 64 0.99 -0.80 7.28
CA ALA A 64 0.61 -2.20 7.41
C ALA A 64 1.87 -3.10 7.47
N LYS A 65 1.91 -3.98 8.48
CA LYS A 65 3.09 -4.83 8.77
C LYS A 65 2.98 -6.25 8.22
N ASP A 66 1.81 -6.64 7.74
CA ASP A 66 1.57 -7.99 7.23
C ASP A 66 2.06 -8.12 5.78
N VAL A 67 3.39 -8.16 5.63
CA VAL A 67 4.09 -8.24 4.34
C VAL A 67 3.72 -9.48 3.54
N VAL A 68 3.35 -10.59 4.20
CA VAL A 68 2.94 -11.83 3.52
C VAL A 68 1.62 -11.62 2.80
N LYS A 69 0.61 -11.04 3.47
CA LYS A 69 -0.69 -10.76 2.85
C LYS A 69 -0.62 -9.67 1.80
N ILE A 70 0.18 -8.63 2.03
CA ILE A 70 0.43 -7.58 1.02
C ILE A 70 1.14 -8.16 -0.20
N GLY A 71 2.14 -9.02 0.00
CA GLY A 71 2.81 -9.73 -1.09
C GLY A 71 1.85 -10.62 -1.88
N ALA A 72 0.99 -11.39 -1.20
CA ALA A 72 -0.04 -12.21 -1.86
C ALA A 72 -1.03 -11.35 -2.66
N LEU A 73 -1.35 -10.14 -2.18
CA LEU A 73 -2.17 -9.17 -2.91
C LEU A 73 -1.44 -8.64 -4.15
N LEU A 74 -0.15 -8.29 -4.05
CA LEU A 74 0.66 -7.82 -5.20
C LEU A 74 0.81 -8.86 -6.31
N LEU A 75 0.78 -10.16 -6.00
CA LEU A 75 0.74 -11.22 -7.02
C LEU A 75 -0.55 -11.20 -7.86
N LYS A 76 -1.56 -10.47 -7.39
CA LYS A 76 -2.82 -10.19 -8.10
C LYS A 76 -2.79 -8.80 -8.78
N GLY A 77 -1.67 -8.09 -8.76
CA GLY A 77 -1.52 -6.75 -9.34
C GLY A 77 -1.16 -6.75 -10.82
N GLU A 78 -1.36 -5.61 -11.49
CA GLU A 78 -0.93 -5.33 -12.87
C GLU A 78 0.60 -5.49 -13.01
N ASN A 79 1.37 -5.00 -12.04
CA ASN A 79 2.84 -5.04 -12.09
C ASN A 79 3.40 -6.47 -12.12
N TRP A 80 2.80 -7.40 -11.38
CA TRP A 80 3.21 -8.80 -11.40
C TRP A 80 2.93 -9.47 -12.75
N HIS A 81 1.76 -9.18 -13.33
CA HIS A 81 1.40 -9.67 -14.65
C HIS A 81 2.35 -9.13 -15.74
N ALA A 82 2.65 -7.83 -15.72
CA ALA A 82 3.62 -7.23 -16.63
C ALA A 82 5.02 -7.86 -16.49
N HIS A 83 5.46 -8.12 -15.26
CA HIS A 83 6.73 -8.81 -15.03
C HIS A 83 6.73 -10.24 -15.60
N THR A 84 5.63 -10.96 -15.44
CA THR A 84 5.46 -12.32 -15.97
C THR A 84 5.53 -12.33 -17.51
N GLU A 85 4.90 -11.35 -18.17
CA GLU A 85 4.96 -11.21 -19.64
C GLU A 85 6.41 -10.97 -20.13
N LEU A 86 7.17 -10.13 -19.44
CA LEU A 86 8.58 -9.90 -19.76
C LEU A 86 9.42 -11.18 -19.59
N MET A 87 9.23 -11.91 -18.48
CA MET A 87 9.93 -13.18 -18.26
C MET A 87 9.61 -14.22 -19.35
N LEU A 88 8.37 -14.28 -19.82
CA LEU A 88 7.99 -15.21 -20.89
C LEU A 88 8.56 -14.79 -22.24
N ALA A 89 8.64 -13.49 -22.52
CA ALA A 89 9.31 -12.99 -23.72
C ALA A 89 10.80 -13.37 -23.72
N ASP A 90 11.46 -13.31 -22.56
CA ASP A 90 12.84 -13.76 -22.39
C ASP A 90 12.97 -15.28 -22.60
N VAL A 91 12.08 -16.10 -22.02
CA VAL A 91 12.05 -17.55 -22.25
C VAL A 91 11.87 -17.88 -23.73
N LYS A 92 10.98 -17.18 -24.43
CA LYS A 92 10.80 -17.35 -25.89
C LYS A 92 12.08 -17.01 -26.65
N ARG A 93 12.76 -15.91 -26.29
CA ARG A 93 14.03 -15.51 -26.92
C ARG A 93 15.13 -16.54 -26.71
N GLU A 94 15.21 -17.14 -25.52
CA GLU A 94 16.28 -18.06 -25.15
C GLU A 94 16.05 -19.50 -25.63
N THR A 95 14.80 -19.95 -25.61
CA THR A 95 14.45 -21.36 -25.90
C THR A 95 13.76 -21.56 -27.24
N GLY A 96 13.23 -20.50 -27.85
CA GLY A 96 12.37 -20.57 -29.02
C GLY A 96 10.95 -21.07 -28.73
N ILE A 97 10.62 -21.38 -27.48
CA ILE A 97 9.29 -21.88 -27.08
C ILE A 97 8.36 -20.69 -26.85
N GLU A 98 7.25 -20.67 -27.58
CA GLU A 98 6.16 -19.72 -27.38
C GLU A 98 5.17 -20.26 -26.35
N ILE A 99 4.96 -19.52 -25.28
CA ILE A 99 3.97 -19.82 -24.24
C ILE A 99 2.84 -18.81 -24.43
N GLU A 100 1.68 -19.29 -24.84
CA GLU A 100 0.49 -18.45 -24.96
C GLU A 100 -0.15 -18.27 -23.58
N LEU A 101 -0.20 -17.02 -23.11
CA LEU A 101 -1.04 -16.65 -21.98
C LEU A 101 -2.36 -16.05 -22.49
N PRO A 102 -3.45 -16.21 -21.73
CA PRO A 102 -4.65 -15.42 -21.95
C PRO A 102 -4.31 -13.92 -21.94
N SER A 103 -4.94 -13.15 -22.83
CA SER A 103 -4.78 -11.69 -22.86
C SER A 103 -5.06 -11.09 -21.49
N PHE A 104 -4.10 -10.37 -20.93
CA PHE A 104 -4.25 -9.67 -19.67
C PHE A 104 -4.90 -8.29 -19.89
N ALA A 105 -5.92 -7.97 -19.10
CA ALA A 105 -6.63 -6.71 -19.16
C ALA A 105 -6.51 -5.99 -17.80
N PRO A 106 -5.61 -4.99 -17.65
CA PRO A 106 -5.26 -4.40 -16.35
C PRO A 106 -6.42 -3.65 -15.68
N ASN A 107 -7.41 -3.21 -16.46
CA ASN A 107 -8.61 -2.52 -15.98
C ASN A 107 -9.82 -3.45 -15.86
N GLN A 108 -9.70 -4.72 -16.24
CA GLN A 108 -10.81 -5.66 -16.16
C GLN A 108 -11.04 -6.03 -14.69
N LYS A 109 -12.24 -5.72 -14.22
CA LYS A 109 -12.69 -6.04 -12.86
C LYS A 109 -12.86 -7.55 -12.69
N ARG A 110 -12.49 -8.04 -11.51
CA ARG A 110 -12.63 -9.44 -11.10
C ARG A 110 -12.97 -9.56 -9.62
N ASN A 111 -13.36 -10.76 -9.23
CA ASN A 111 -13.75 -11.09 -7.86
C ASN A 111 -12.67 -11.93 -7.19
N LEU A 112 -11.72 -11.27 -6.52
CA LEU A 112 -10.61 -11.96 -5.85
C LEU A 112 -11.09 -12.84 -4.68
N VAL A 113 -12.22 -12.48 -4.06
CA VAL A 113 -12.83 -13.29 -2.99
C VAL A 113 -13.30 -14.63 -3.55
N ALA A 114 -14.06 -14.60 -4.66
CA ALA A 114 -14.54 -15.82 -5.33
C ALA A 114 -13.38 -16.66 -5.86
N GLU A 115 -12.41 -16.05 -6.55
CA GLU A 115 -11.22 -16.76 -7.06
C GLU A 115 -10.45 -17.47 -5.93
N THR A 116 -10.31 -16.83 -4.77
CA THR A 116 -9.62 -17.43 -3.62
C THR A 116 -10.44 -18.56 -3.01
N GLN A 117 -11.78 -18.44 -2.98
CA GLN A 117 -12.68 -19.53 -2.56
C GLN A 117 -12.57 -20.74 -3.48
N GLU A 118 -12.61 -20.53 -4.80
CA GLU A 118 -12.44 -21.58 -5.81
C GLU A 118 -11.07 -22.28 -5.65
N ASN A 119 -10.00 -21.52 -5.39
CA ASN A 119 -8.68 -22.10 -5.13
C ASN A 119 -8.65 -22.95 -3.83
N ILE A 120 -9.34 -22.53 -2.77
CA ILE A 120 -9.47 -23.33 -1.55
C ILE A 120 -10.22 -24.64 -1.86
N GLU A 121 -11.32 -24.58 -2.60
CA GLU A 121 -12.08 -25.77 -2.99
C GLU A 121 -11.25 -26.73 -3.83
N TYR A 122 -10.48 -26.20 -4.78
CA TYR A 122 -9.54 -26.99 -5.57
C TYR A 122 -8.49 -27.68 -4.69
N LEU A 123 -7.81 -26.95 -3.80
CA LEU A 123 -6.79 -27.50 -2.90
C LEU A 123 -7.38 -28.58 -1.99
N LYS A 124 -8.60 -28.38 -1.48
CA LYS A 124 -9.34 -29.40 -0.72
C LYS A 124 -9.59 -30.65 -1.56
N GLY A 125 -10.01 -30.48 -2.81
CA GLY A 125 -10.27 -31.57 -3.76
C GLY A 125 -9.05 -32.45 -4.04
N ILE A 126 -7.83 -31.88 -3.99
CA ILE A 126 -6.57 -32.62 -4.19
C ILE A 126 -5.82 -32.94 -2.89
N GLY A 127 -6.46 -32.78 -1.73
CA GLY A 127 -5.89 -33.14 -0.42
C GLY A 127 -4.69 -32.29 0.00
N LYS A 128 -4.62 -31.02 -0.45
CA LYS A 128 -3.57 -30.07 -0.06
C LYS A 128 -3.99 -29.22 1.12
N ASP A 129 -3.01 -28.72 1.86
CA ASP A 129 -3.24 -27.74 2.93
C ASP A 129 -3.83 -26.44 2.36
N THR A 130 -4.77 -25.86 3.08
CA THR A 130 -5.54 -24.67 2.68
C THR A 130 -5.33 -23.48 3.60
N SER A 131 -4.56 -23.65 4.69
CA SER A 131 -4.41 -22.66 5.76
C SER A 131 -4.04 -21.27 5.24
N HIS A 132 -3.03 -21.17 4.36
CA HIS A 132 -2.63 -19.89 3.78
C HIS A 132 -3.68 -19.26 2.87
N ALA A 133 -4.41 -20.06 2.10
CA ALA A 133 -5.46 -19.56 1.23
C ALA A 133 -6.66 -19.06 2.05
N GLU A 134 -6.99 -19.72 3.16
CA GLU A 134 -8.04 -19.30 4.10
C GLU A 134 -7.67 -18.01 4.84
N GLU A 135 -6.41 -17.86 5.28
CA GLU A 135 -5.89 -16.60 5.86
C GLU A 135 -5.95 -15.44 4.85
N PHE A 136 -5.59 -15.69 3.59
CA PHE A 136 -5.68 -14.71 2.54
C PHE A 136 -7.13 -14.35 2.21
N LEU A 137 -8.05 -15.33 2.20
CA LEU A 137 -9.47 -15.07 2.04
C LEU A 137 -10.02 -14.18 3.17
N ALA A 138 -9.65 -14.44 4.42
CA ALA A 138 -10.03 -13.61 5.56
C ALA A 138 -9.49 -12.18 5.42
N PHE A 139 -8.27 -12.03 4.90
CA PHE A 139 -7.68 -10.74 4.58
C PHE A 139 -8.45 -9.98 3.51
N LEU A 140 -8.78 -10.62 2.38
CA LEU A 140 -9.58 -10.02 1.32
C LEU A 140 -10.96 -9.59 1.84
N LYS A 141 -11.60 -10.40 2.69
CA LYS A 141 -12.89 -10.08 3.33
C LYS A 141 -12.81 -8.95 4.36
N SER A 142 -11.61 -8.57 4.81
CA SER A 142 -11.44 -7.43 5.73
C SER A 142 -11.53 -6.08 5.02
N PHE A 143 -11.48 -6.07 3.69
CA PHE A 143 -11.84 -4.92 2.89
C PHE A 143 -13.35 -4.79 2.85
N HIS A 144 -13.82 -3.58 3.13
CA HIS A 144 -15.25 -3.26 3.26
C HIS A 144 -15.62 -2.11 2.32
N GLY A 145 -14.94 -2.04 1.18
CA GLY A 145 -15.17 -1.04 0.15
C GLY A 145 -16.65 -0.84 -0.15
N GLU A 146 -17.15 0.37 0.08
CA GLU A 146 -18.41 0.78 -0.51
C GLU A 146 -18.14 1.00 -2.00
N SER A 147 -18.71 0.14 -2.84
CA SER A 147 -18.65 0.24 -4.31
C SER A 147 -19.25 1.58 -4.75
N GLY A 148 -18.45 2.65 -4.77
CA GLY A 148 -18.92 3.97 -5.17
C GLY A 148 -18.16 5.18 -4.62
N SER A 149 -16.87 5.32 -4.89
CA SER A 149 -16.24 6.61 -5.22
C SER A 149 -14.71 6.53 -5.19
N ILE A 150 -14.08 6.44 -6.36
CA ILE A 150 -12.70 6.91 -6.50
C ILE A 150 -12.71 7.97 -7.61
N HIS A 151 -12.96 9.22 -7.22
CA HIS A 151 -12.63 10.39 -8.02
C HIS A 151 -11.16 10.77 -7.78
N SER A 152 -10.38 10.72 -8.85
CA SER A 152 -9.44 11.78 -9.24
C SER A 152 -8.16 12.05 -8.42
N ALA A 153 -7.62 11.11 -7.65
CA ALA A 153 -6.31 11.31 -7.02
C ALA A 153 -5.11 10.65 -7.75
N SER A 154 -5.33 9.66 -8.63
CA SER A 154 -4.24 8.79 -9.13
C SER A 154 -3.58 9.22 -10.44
N ALA A 155 -4.10 10.23 -11.16
CA ALA A 155 -3.45 10.76 -12.36
C ALA A 155 -2.05 11.36 -12.06
N GLY A 156 -1.81 11.77 -10.81
CA GLY A 156 -0.51 12.30 -10.38
C GLY A 156 0.53 11.22 -10.08
N VAL A 157 0.15 9.99 -9.72
CA VAL A 157 1.10 8.98 -9.23
C VAL A 157 1.64 8.10 -10.36
N ALA A 158 0.80 7.81 -11.37
CA ALA A 158 1.24 7.10 -12.58
C ALA A 158 2.32 7.87 -13.37
N ALA A 159 2.24 9.20 -13.37
CA ALA A 159 3.28 10.05 -13.97
C ALA A 159 4.60 10.04 -13.18
N VAL A 160 4.58 9.73 -11.88
CA VAL A 160 5.78 9.71 -11.04
C VAL A 160 6.49 8.37 -11.13
N SER A 161 5.76 7.26 -11.26
CA SER A 161 6.35 5.93 -11.48
C SER A 161 6.99 5.80 -12.86
N GLU A 162 6.36 6.36 -13.90
CA GLU A 162 6.95 6.37 -15.26
C GLU A 162 8.19 7.28 -15.35
N ALA A 163 8.18 8.43 -14.66
CA ALA A 163 9.35 9.32 -14.58
C ALA A 163 10.50 8.74 -13.73
N ALA A 164 10.21 7.92 -12.71
CA ALA A 164 11.23 7.28 -11.89
C ALA A 164 11.96 6.17 -12.65
N LEU A 165 11.24 5.36 -13.44
CA LEU A 165 11.81 4.31 -14.29
C LEU A 165 12.66 4.89 -15.44
N ALA A 166 12.23 5.98 -16.08
CA ALA A 166 13.00 6.63 -17.14
C ALA A 166 14.34 7.24 -16.65
N ARG A 167 14.36 7.76 -15.41
CA ARG A 167 15.58 8.31 -14.80
C ARG A 167 16.60 7.24 -14.44
N GLN A 168 16.15 6.04 -14.09
CA GLN A 168 17.04 4.93 -13.76
C GLN A 168 17.78 4.39 -15.00
N TYR A 169 17.15 4.45 -16.18
CA TYR A 169 17.77 4.06 -17.45
C TYR A 169 18.75 5.09 -18.03
N THR A 170 18.63 6.36 -17.64
CA THR A 170 19.55 7.41 -18.14
C THR A 170 20.85 7.49 -17.33
N ALA A 171 20.89 6.89 -16.14
CA ALA A 171 22.08 6.89 -15.27
C ALA A 171 23.06 5.74 -15.55
N LEU A 172 22.78 4.89 -16.55
CA LEU A 172 23.58 3.71 -16.89
C LEU A 172 24.15 3.74 -18.33
N ASN A 173 24.07 4.88 -19.04
CA ASN A 173 24.74 5.11 -20.32
C ASN A 173 25.73 6.27 -20.25
#